data_AF-A0A7S2U864-F1
#
_entry.id   AF-A0A7S2U864-F1
#
_cell.length_a   1.000
_cell.length_b   1.000
_cell.length_c   1.000
_cell.angle_alpha   90.00
_cell.angle_beta   90.00
_cell.angle_gamma   90.00
#
_symmetry.space_group_name_H-M   'P 1'
#
loop_
_entity.id
_entity.type
_entity.pdbx_description
1 polymer ?
#
loop_
_entity_poly.entity_id
_entity_poly.type
_entity_poly.pdbx_seq_one_letter_code
_entity_poly.pdbx_strand_id
1 'polypeptide(L)'
;MLLRRYIGKRLADYYAQPSHRVVGAPPVGTIPFSSLWGAWHWRRVYRRAYEEQEGQWLTPVELFRPFYSNTLGNYIATTSKSQFPDCSNIHVIELGGGRATNANQILSHLQEK
;
A
#
# COMPACT_ATOMS: atom_id res chain seq x y z
N MET A 1 -8.35 -5.74 33.53
CA MET A 1 -8.01 -4.89 32.36
C MET A 1 -8.59 -5.56 31.12
N LEU A 2 -9.57 -4.96 30.43
CA LEU A 2 -10.14 -5.52 29.20
C LEU A 2 -9.05 -5.59 28.11
N LEU A 3 -8.83 -6.76 27.50
CA LEU A 3 -7.83 -6.98 26.45
C LEU A 3 -7.87 -5.91 25.34
N ARG A 4 -9.08 -5.49 24.93
CA ARG A 4 -9.31 -4.40 23.97
C ARG A 4 -8.59 -3.11 24.38
N ARG A 5 -8.70 -2.70 25.65
CA ARG A 5 -8.06 -1.47 26.15
C ARG A 5 -6.54 -1.59 26.14
N TYR A 6 -6.02 -2.78 26.44
CA TYR A 6 -4.58 -3.04 26.36
C TYR A 6 -4.06 -2.95 24.93
N ILE A 7 -4.70 -3.65 23.98
CA ILE A 7 -4.34 -3.60 22.56
C ILE A 7 -4.47 -2.17 22.03
N GLY A 8 -5.56 -1.47 22.36
CA GLY A 8 -5.77 -0.09 21.95
C GLY A 8 -4.65 0.84 22.42
N LYS A 9 -4.20 0.69 23.68
CA LYS A 9 -3.04 1.44 24.19
C LYS A 9 -1.77 1.11 23.43
N ARG A 10 -1.46 -0.18 23.22
CA ARG A 10 -0.25 -0.61 22.50
C ARG A 10 -0.21 -0.12 21.05
N LEU A 11 -1.35 -0.15 20.36
CA LEU A 11 -1.46 0.40 19.02
C LEU A 11 -1.30 1.92 19.01
N ALA A 12 -1.92 2.64 19.96
CA ALA A 12 -1.74 4.09 20.08
C ALA A 12 -0.27 4.46 20.29
N ASP A 13 0.42 3.76 21.20
CA ASP A 13 1.85 3.96 21.45
C ASP A 13 2.69 3.67 20.18
N TYR A 14 2.36 2.60 19.45
CA TYR A 14 3.05 2.24 18.20
C TYR A 14 2.80 3.26 17.08
N TYR A 15 1.57 3.74 16.89
CA TYR A 15 1.25 4.70 15.82
C TYR A 15 1.62 6.15 16.14
N ALA A 16 1.99 6.46 17.40
CA ALA A 16 2.48 7.78 17.79
C ALA A 16 3.91 8.08 17.29
N GLN A 17 4.61 7.08 16.75
CA GLN A 17 5.93 7.25 16.15
C GLN A 17 5.86 7.87 14.74
N PRO A 18 6.98 8.39 14.19
CA PRO A 18 7.02 8.90 12.83
C PRO A 18 6.52 7.88 11.79
N SER A 19 5.78 8.32 10.78
CA SER A 19 5.14 7.45 9.77
C SER A 19 6.12 6.50 9.04
N HIS A 20 7.36 6.95 8.81
CA HIS A 20 8.41 6.12 8.20
C HIS A 20 8.87 4.94 9.08
N ARG A 21 8.54 4.96 10.39
CA ARG A 21 8.75 3.84 11.32
C ARG A 21 7.50 2.97 11.51
N VAL A 22 6.36 3.36 10.95
CA VAL A 22 5.12 2.58 10.99
C VAL A 22 5.01 1.70 9.75
N VAL A 23 5.17 2.32 8.57
CA VAL A 23 5.05 1.63 7.28
C VAL A 23 6.43 1.52 6.63
N GLY A 24 6.83 0.27 6.43
CA GLY A 24 8.08 -0.12 5.83
C GLY A 24 8.04 -0.01 4.31
N ALA A 25 9.21 -0.08 3.68
CA ALA A 25 9.33 -0.21 2.25
C ALA A 25 10.47 -1.20 1.92
N PRO A 26 10.40 -1.92 0.79
CA PRO A 26 11.54 -2.69 0.32
C PRO A 26 12.79 -1.80 0.15
N PRO A 27 13.99 -2.29 0.51
CA PRO A 27 15.21 -1.47 0.46
C PRO A 27 15.57 -1.04 -0.96
N VAL A 28 15.23 -1.86 -1.95
CA VAL A 28 15.46 -1.58 -3.37
C VAL A 28 14.11 -1.33 -4.04
N GLY A 29 13.67 -0.07 -4.04
CA GLY A 29 12.65 0.41 -4.95
C GLY A 29 11.43 -0.52 -5.11
N THR A 30 11.06 -0.76 -6.36
CA THR A 30 10.05 -1.73 -6.75
C THR A 30 10.68 -3.11 -6.87
N ILE A 31 10.01 -4.14 -6.33
CA ILE A 31 10.45 -5.53 -6.52
C ILE A 31 10.32 -5.89 -8.01
N PRO A 32 11.40 -6.33 -8.69
CA PRO A 32 11.36 -6.71 -10.10
C PRO A 32 10.66 -8.06 -10.28
N PHE A 33 9.32 -8.06 -10.32
CA PHE A 33 8.54 -9.31 -10.41
C PHE A 33 8.90 -10.17 -11.63
N SER A 34 9.31 -9.55 -12.74
CA SER A 34 9.77 -10.25 -13.95
C SER A 34 11.03 -11.08 -13.74
N SER A 35 11.84 -10.81 -12.70
CA SER A 35 13.04 -11.60 -12.38
C SER A 35 12.76 -12.73 -11.39
N LEU A 36 11.53 -12.89 -10.91
CA LEU A 36 11.18 -13.94 -9.95
C LEU A 36 10.96 -15.27 -10.66
N TRP A 37 11.45 -16.35 -10.06
CA TRP A 37 11.30 -17.72 -10.58
C TRP A 37 10.00 -18.38 -10.10
N GLY A 38 9.01 -17.57 -9.73
CA GLY A 38 7.75 -18.02 -9.14
C GLY A 38 7.76 -18.04 -7.60
N ALA A 39 6.83 -18.83 -7.04
CA ALA A 39 6.42 -18.71 -5.64
C ALA A 39 7.54 -18.97 -4.63
N TRP A 40 8.45 -19.91 -4.90
CA TRP A 40 9.59 -20.18 -4.02
C TRP A 40 10.52 -18.96 -3.92
N HIS A 41 10.89 -18.37 -5.05
CA HIS A 41 11.78 -17.20 -5.07
C HIS A 41 11.10 -16.01 -4.40
N TRP A 42 9.79 -15.81 -4.66
CA TRP A 42 9.00 -14.78 -3.98
C TRP A 42 9.03 -14.92 -2.45
N ARG A 43 8.84 -16.12 -1.89
CA ARG A 43 8.88 -16.33 -0.43
C ARG A 43 10.21 -15.90 0.18
N ARG A 44 11.32 -16.13 -0.54
CA ARG A 44 12.66 -15.71 -0.10
C ARG A 44 12.83 -14.19 -0.18
N VAL A 45 12.40 -13.57 -1.27
CA VAL A 45 12.45 -12.10 -1.44
C VAL A 45 11.58 -11.40 -0.39
N TYR A 46 10.33 -11.85 -0.22
CA TYR A 46 9.41 -11.32 0.78
C TYR A 46 9.96 -11.45 2.20
N ARG A 47 10.49 -12.63 2.56
CA ARG A 47 11.11 -12.84 3.88
C ARG A 47 12.23 -11.84 4.12
N ARG A 48 13.16 -11.72 3.17
CA ARG A 48 14.27 -10.78 3.28
C ARG A 48 13.78 -9.34 3.45
N ALA A 49 12.83 -8.92 2.61
CA ALA A 49 12.26 -7.58 2.69
C ALA A 49 11.65 -7.31 4.07
N TYR A 50 11.00 -8.31 4.69
CA TYR A 50 10.41 -8.20 6.02
C TYR A 50 11.44 -8.22 7.15
N GLU A 51 12.47 -9.07 7.06
CA GLU A 51 13.58 -9.16 8.03
C GLU A 51 14.42 -7.88 8.07
N GLU A 52 14.49 -7.14 6.96
CA GLU A 52 15.16 -5.84 6.85
C GLU A 52 14.32 -4.69 7.46
N GLN A 53 13.10 -4.94 7.93
CA GLN A 53 12.29 -3.95 8.63
C GLN A 53 12.64 -3.90 10.13
N GLU A 54 12.74 -2.70 10.69
CA GLU A 54 12.94 -2.42 12.12
C GLU A 54 11.59 -2.30 12.85
N GLY A 55 10.72 -3.31 12.65
CA GLY A 55 9.39 -3.34 13.26
C GLY A 55 8.31 -2.56 12.50
N GLN A 56 8.59 -2.13 11.28
CA GLN A 56 7.57 -1.56 10.39
C GLN A 56 6.71 -2.64 9.73
N TRP A 57 5.49 -2.29 9.38
CA TRP A 57 4.61 -3.14 8.57
C TRP A 57 4.90 -2.94 7.08
N LEU A 58 5.08 -4.04 6.34
CA LEU A 58 5.04 -4.00 4.88
C LEU A 58 3.59 -4.10 4.40
N THR A 59 3.15 -3.11 3.64
CA THR A 59 1.80 -3.06 3.07
C THR A 59 1.81 -3.56 1.62
N PRO A 60 0.66 -4.02 1.10
CA PRO A 60 0.58 -4.47 -0.29
C PRO A 60 1.06 -3.42 -1.31
N VAL A 61 0.77 -2.13 -1.10
CA VAL A 61 1.19 -1.08 -2.02
C VAL A 61 2.71 -0.91 -2.07
N GLU A 62 3.41 -1.10 -0.96
CA GLU A 62 4.88 -1.01 -0.92
C GLU A 62 5.54 -2.26 -1.54
N LEU A 63 4.91 -3.43 -1.39
CA LEU A 63 5.41 -4.69 -1.95
C LEU A 63 5.18 -4.82 -3.45
N PHE A 64 3.97 -4.46 -3.90
CA PHE A 64 3.48 -4.76 -5.25
C PHE A 64 3.34 -3.53 -6.14
N ARG A 65 3.98 -2.41 -5.78
CA ARG A 65 4.02 -1.24 -6.66
C ARG A 65 4.65 -1.57 -8.03
N PRO A 66 4.20 -0.92 -9.13
CA PRO A 66 3.02 -0.06 -9.20
C PRO A 66 1.70 -0.84 -9.34
N PHE A 67 1.76 -2.15 -9.54
CA PHE A 67 0.63 -3.00 -9.96
C PHE A 67 -0.58 -2.97 -9.02
N TYR A 68 -0.35 -2.93 -7.69
CA TYR A 68 -1.44 -2.82 -6.72
C TYR A 68 -2.26 -1.53 -6.94
N SER A 69 -1.57 -0.39 -6.98
CA SER A 69 -2.16 0.93 -7.19
C SER A 69 -2.82 1.04 -8.57
N ASN A 70 -2.20 0.50 -9.62
CA ASN A 70 -2.76 0.49 -10.97
C ASN A 70 -4.06 -0.32 -11.05
N THR A 71 -4.16 -1.41 -10.30
CA THR A 71 -5.38 -2.21 -10.21
C THR A 71 -6.52 -1.40 -9.58
N LEU A 72 -6.23 -0.67 -8.50
CA LEU A 72 -7.19 0.25 -7.89
C LEU A 72 -7.57 1.41 -8.82
N GLY A 73 -6.60 2.00 -9.52
CA GLY A 73 -6.85 3.03 -10.52
C GLY A 73 -7.75 2.55 -11.66
N ASN A 74 -7.53 1.33 -12.17
CA ASN A 74 -8.41 0.70 -13.15
C ASN A 74 -9.83 0.53 -12.63
N TYR A 75 -9.97 0.04 -11.39
CA TYR A 75 -11.27 -0.10 -10.74
C TYR A 75 -11.96 1.25 -10.58
N ILE A 76 -11.28 2.27 -10.06
CA ILE A 76 -11.80 3.63 -9.89
C ILE A 76 -12.30 4.15 -11.25
N ALA A 77 -11.48 4.11 -12.29
CA ALA A 77 -11.86 4.60 -13.62
C ALA A 77 -13.09 3.87 -14.19
N THR A 78 -13.16 2.55 -14.00
CA THR A 78 -14.24 1.72 -14.53
C THR A 78 -15.55 1.96 -13.78
N THR A 79 -15.50 1.91 -12.45
CA THR A 79 -16.66 2.17 -11.56
C THR A 79 -17.17 3.59 -11.73
N SER A 80 -16.27 4.56 -11.86
CA SER A 80 -16.59 5.95 -12.12
C SER A 80 -17.46 6.12 -13.36
N LYS A 81 -17.00 5.55 -14.49
CA LYS A 81 -17.71 5.65 -15.77
C LYS A 81 -19.05 4.92 -15.77
N SER A 82 -19.15 3.81 -15.03
CA SER A 82 -20.36 2.97 -15.04
C SER A 82 -21.42 3.41 -14.03
N GLN A 83 -21.03 3.81 -12.82
CA GLN A 83 -21.97 4.19 -11.76
C GLN A 83 -22.27 5.69 -11.73
N PHE A 84 -21.37 6.52 -12.25
CA PHE A 84 -21.48 7.97 -12.21
C PHE A 84 -21.21 8.59 -13.61
N PRO A 85 -21.96 8.19 -14.66
CA PRO A 85 -21.65 8.55 -16.05
C PRO A 85 -21.67 10.06 -16.33
N ASP A 86 -22.51 10.81 -15.61
CA ASP A 86 -22.67 12.27 -15.80
C ASP A 86 -21.81 13.09 -14.83
N CYS A 87 -20.98 12.43 -14.02
CA CYS A 87 -20.19 13.11 -13.00
C CYS A 87 -18.84 13.56 -13.59
N SER A 88 -18.66 14.88 -13.69
CA SER A 88 -17.42 15.46 -14.19
C SER A 88 -16.27 15.42 -13.18
N ASN A 89 -16.59 15.27 -11.89
CA ASN A 89 -15.63 15.32 -10.78
C ASN A 89 -15.82 14.15 -9.82
N ILE A 90 -14.73 13.47 -9.48
CA ILE A 90 -14.76 12.30 -8.63
C ILE A 90 -13.80 12.52 -7.46
N HIS A 91 -14.32 12.36 -6.25
CA HIS A 91 -13.55 12.50 -5.04
C HIS A 91 -13.14 11.11 -4.54
N VAL A 92 -11.84 10.83 -4.56
CA VAL A 92 -11.29 9.59 -4.02
C VAL A 92 -10.76 9.87 -2.62
N ILE A 93 -11.25 9.12 -1.63
CA ILE A 93 -10.85 9.27 -0.23
C ILE A 93 -10.10 8.01 0.20
N GLU A 94 -8.82 8.17 0.54
CA GLU A 94 -8.00 7.12 1.13
C GLU A 94 -7.92 7.31 2.66
N LEU A 95 -8.47 6.35 3.41
CA LEU A 95 -8.36 6.34 4.87
C LEU A 95 -7.08 5.62 5.29
N GLY A 96 -6.20 6.34 6.00
CA GLY A 96 -4.92 5.79 6.43
C GLY A 96 -3.90 5.66 5.29
N GLY A 97 -3.71 6.73 4.51
CA GLY A 97 -2.83 6.73 3.32
C GLY A 97 -1.34 6.46 3.56
N GLY A 98 -0.92 6.18 4.80
CA GLY A 98 0.42 5.71 5.13
C GLY A 98 1.52 6.63 4.59
N ARG A 99 2.27 6.15 3.59
CA ARG A 99 3.38 6.87 2.94
C ARG A 99 2.94 7.67 1.71
N ALA A 100 1.64 7.77 1.45
CA ALA A 100 1.02 8.32 0.24
C ALA A 100 1.39 7.61 -1.07
N THR A 101 2.12 6.48 -1.02
CA THR A 101 2.54 5.72 -2.20
C THR A 101 1.36 5.29 -3.06
N ASN A 102 0.27 4.86 -2.43
CA ASN A 102 -0.93 4.39 -3.12
C ASN A 102 -1.64 5.54 -3.84
N ALA A 103 -2.00 6.61 -3.11
CA ALA A 103 -2.60 7.81 -3.69
C ALA A 103 -1.77 8.35 -4.87
N ASN A 104 -0.46 8.52 -4.69
CA ASN A 104 0.42 9.04 -5.74
C ASN A 104 0.41 8.16 -6.99
N GLN A 105 0.54 6.84 -6.83
CA GLN A 105 0.55 5.93 -7.98
C GLN A 105 -0.81 5.78 -8.66
N ILE A 106 -1.91 5.82 -7.89
CA ILE A 106 -3.25 5.85 -8.46
C ILE A 106 -3.42 7.09 -9.34
N LEU A 107 -3.03 8.27 -8.82
CA LEU A 107 -3.15 9.52 -9.56
C LEU A 107 -2.28 9.52 -10.82
N SER A 108 -1.02 9.08 -10.73
CA SER A 108 -0.15 8.94 -11.90
C SER A 108 -0.73 7.98 -12.94
N HIS A 109 -1.22 6.81 -12.52
CA HIS A 109 -1.82 5.83 -13.43
C HIS A 109 -3.12 6.33 -14.09
N LEU A 110 -3.92 7.11 -13.38
CA LEU A 110 -5.13 7.72 -13.94
C LEU A 110 -4.81 8.85 -14.93
N GLN A 111 -3.71 9.58 -14.72
CA GLN A 111 -3.27 10.65 -15.62
C GLN A 111 -2.77 10.12 -16.98
N GLU A 112 -2.18 8.93 -17.00
CA GLU A 112 -1.67 8.28 -18.23
C GLU A 112 -2.78 7.70 -19.12
N LYS A 113 -4.04 7.70 -18.69
CA LYS A 113 -5.19 7.14 -19.40
C LYS A 113 -6.07 8.20 -20.04
#